data_AF-A0A956YSN7-F1
#
_entry.id   AF-A0A956YSN7-F1
#
_cell.length_a   1.000
_cell.length_b   1.000
_cell.length_c   1.000
_cell.angle_alpha   90.00
_cell.angle_beta   90.00
_cell.angle_gamma   90.00
#
_symmetry.space_group_name_H-M   'P 1'
#
loop_
_entity.id
_entity.type
_entity.pdbx_description
1 polymer ?
#
loop_
_entity_poly.entity_id
_entity_poly.type
_entity_poly.pdbx_seq_one_letter_code
_entity_poly.pdbx_strand_id
1 'polypeptide(L)'
;MTSYEQPPIIRAAQASSLFAAAEAYALLGFSVLPLIGKRPALPSWTAFQTVAASGLTIADWHRAGLIQNVGLICGAISRNLVVLDLDGAAGYPAFAATFPHLTDTFTVATGGGVGRHVYFYTDRLPLSLKAMGTPIGNLELCANGRQVVAPPSIHPVTGQAYRVEQPLDILRVPHLDDLATWIESFKPREPAPEWKPPRVPTISGNDRINQRLLETICRQLEGRGFKPHGDWLHGRCLHPERHRNGDRNPSFGFNTVSGYGHCYVCGTLLAKDIAATLGIDPAGLGGVFEKPSLPVITASTRATLPPAPP
;
A
#
# COMPACT_ATOMS: atom_id res chain seq x y z
N MET A 1 -47.39 -5.37 -10.06
CA MET A 1 -46.51 -4.21 -9.86
C MET A 1 -46.36 -3.51 -11.18
N THR A 2 -47.01 -2.35 -11.32
CA THR A 2 -46.99 -1.49 -12.50
C THR A 2 -45.60 -0.86 -12.68
N SER A 3 -45.16 -0.65 -13.93
CA SER A 3 -43.81 -0.26 -14.36
C SER A 3 -43.27 1.10 -13.86
N TYR A 4 -43.86 1.70 -12.83
CA TYR A 4 -43.56 3.05 -12.34
C TYR A 4 -42.69 3.11 -11.06
N GLU A 5 -42.38 1.97 -10.42
CA GLU A 5 -41.64 1.95 -9.13
C GLU A 5 -40.17 1.49 -9.22
N GLN A 6 -39.67 1.10 -10.40
CA GLN A 6 -38.29 0.61 -10.49
C GLN A 6 -37.27 1.75 -10.50
N PRO A 7 -36.22 1.69 -9.64
CA PRO A 7 -35.08 2.59 -9.69
C PRO A 7 -34.62 2.89 -11.13
N PRO A 8 -34.40 4.16 -11.50
CA PRO A 8 -34.05 4.53 -12.87
C PRO A 8 -32.85 3.78 -13.46
N ILE A 9 -31.87 3.42 -12.61
CA ILE A 9 -30.70 2.64 -13.02
C ILE A 9 -31.06 1.23 -13.51
N ILE A 10 -32.11 0.62 -12.98
CA ILE A 10 -32.58 -0.70 -13.42
C ILE A 10 -33.16 -0.61 -14.83
N ARG A 11 -33.89 0.47 -15.13
CA ARG A 11 -34.42 0.73 -16.47
C ARG A 11 -33.29 0.92 -17.49
N ALA A 12 -32.23 1.64 -17.12
CA ALA A 12 -31.03 1.76 -17.96
C ALA A 12 -30.37 0.39 -18.20
N ALA A 13 -30.27 -0.43 -17.15
CA ALA A 13 -29.73 -1.79 -17.20
C ALA A 13 -30.54 -2.78 -18.04
N GLN A 14 -31.82 -2.50 -18.27
CA GLN A 14 -32.77 -3.33 -19.04
C GLN A 14 -33.10 -2.75 -20.42
N ALA A 15 -32.39 -1.70 -20.86
CA ALA A 15 -32.66 -1.07 -22.13
C ALA A 15 -32.53 -2.07 -23.30
N SER A 16 -33.36 -1.88 -24.34
CA SER A 16 -33.47 -2.78 -25.48
C SER A 16 -32.25 -2.78 -26.41
N SER A 17 -31.35 -1.81 -26.28
CA SER A 17 -30.09 -1.73 -27.00
C SER A 17 -28.99 -1.13 -26.12
N LEU A 18 -27.73 -1.42 -26.46
CA LEU A 18 -26.57 -0.87 -25.74
C LEU A 18 -26.46 0.65 -25.89
N PHE A 19 -26.88 1.19 -27.04
CA PHE A 19 -26.94 2.65 -27.23
C PHE A 19 -27.97 3.28 -26.30
N ALA A 20 -29.19 2.73 -26.26
CA ALA A 20 -30.24 3.21 -25.35
C ALA A 20 -29.81 3.09 -23.87
N ALA A 21 -29.10 2.01 -23.52
CA ALA A 21 -28.52 1.86 -22.18
C ALA A 21 -27.50 2.97 -21.88
N ALA A 22 -26.57 3.24 -22.82
CA ALA A 22 -25.56 4.29 -22.67
C ALA A 22 -26.20 5.68 -22.47
N GLU A 23 -27.20 6.03 -23.27
CA GLU A 23 -27.95 7.28 -23.10
C GLU A 23 -28.67 7.32 -21.75
N ALA A 24 -29.33 6.23 -21.36
CA ALA A 24 -30.04 6.17 -20.09
C ALA A 24 -29.10 6.33 -18.88
N TYR A 25 -27.93 5.68 -18.87
CA TYR A 25 -26.94 5.91 -17.81
C TYR A 25 -26.40 7.34 -17.80
N ALA A 26 -26.14 7.93 -18.97
CA ALA A 26 -25.68 9.31 -19.07
C ALA A 26 -26.71 10.29 -18.49
N LEU A 27 -28.00 10.08 -18.78
CA LEU A 27 -29.09 10.89 -18.23
C LEU A 27 -29.22 10.78 -16.69
N LEU A 28 -28.76 9.67 -16.11
CA LEU A 28 -28.69 9.50 -14.65
C LEU A 28 -27.44 10.15 -14.04
N GLY A 29 -26.59 10.81 -14.84
CA GLY A 29 -25.38 11.48 -14.37
C GLY A 29 -24.20 10.54 -14.17
N PHE A 30 -24.20 9.37 -14.82
CA PHE A 30 -22.98 8.56 -14.94
C PHE A 30 -22.15 9.02 -16.14
N SER A 31 -20.83 9.04 -15.99
CA SER A 31 -19.94 9.22 -17.14
C SER A 31 -19.76 7.87 -17.85
N VAL A 32 -20.13 7.83 -19.13
CA VAL A 32 -20.23 6.61 -19.93
C VAL A 32 -19.07 6.49 -20.92
N LEU A 33 -18.62 5.25 -21.17
CA LEU A 33 -17.67 4.92 -22.23
C LEU A 33 -18.19 3.79 -23.14
N PRO A 34 -17.88 3.85 -24.45
CA PRO A 34 -18.08 2.71 -25.33
C PRO A 34 -16.99 1.68 -25.03
N LEU A 35 -17.37 0.40 -24.93
CA LEU A 35 -16.43 -0.69 -24.68
C LEU A 35 -16.45 -1.71 -25.83
N ILE A 36 -15.30 -2.35 -26.05
CA ILE A 36 -15.16 -3.62 -26.77
C ILE A 36 -14.77 -4.68 -25.76
N GLY A 37 -15.62 -5.69 -25.56
CA GLY A 37 -15.50 -6.63 -24.44
C GLY A 37 -15.53 -5.89 -23.10
N LYS A 38 -14.42 -5.87 -22.36
CA LYS A 38 -14.30 -5.14 -21.08
C LYS A 38 -13.43 -3.88 -21.15
N ARG A 39 -12.97 -3.47 -22.34
CA ARG A 39 -11.99 -2.38 -22.51
C ARG A 39 -12.59 -1.20 -23.27
N PRO A 40 -12.18 0.04 -22.98
CA PRO A 40 -12.61 1.21 -23.76
C PRO A 40 -12.35 1.03 -25.25
N ALA A 41 -13.35 1.36 -26.08
CA ALA A 41 -13.31 1.32 -27.54
C ALA A 41 -12.62 2.57 -28.15
N LEU A 42 -11.91 3.35 -27.33
CA LEU A 42 -11.29 4.62 -27.70
C LEU A 42 -9.76 4.51 -27.58
N PRO A 43 -8.98 5.18 -28.45
CA PRO A 43 -7.52 5.22 -28.33
C PRO A 43 -7.05 5.78 -26.98
N SER A 44 -7.80 6.73 -26.44
CA SER A 44 -7.62 7.26 -25.09
C SER A 44 -8.97 7.64 -24.50
N TRP A 45 -9.12 7.42 -23.20
CA TRP A 45 -10.31 7.79 -22.42
C TRP A 45 -9.98 8.67 -21.21
N THR A 46 -8.73 9.12 -21.07
CA THR A 46 -8.25 9.90 -19.93
C THR A 46 -9.06 11.18 -19.73
N ALA A 47 -9.42 11.88 -20.81
CA ALA A 47 -10.24 13.08 -20.73
C ALA A 47 -11.64 12.80 -20.13
N PHE A 48 -12.19 11.60 -20.37
CA PHE A 48 -13.51 11.23 -19.85
C PHE A 48 -13.52 10.92 -18.34
N GLN A 49 -12.35 10.79 -17.72
CA GLN A 49 -12.23 10.66 -16.27
C GLN A 49 -12.58 11.96 -15.53
N THR A 50 -12.53 13.10 -16.21
CA THR A 50 -12.84 14.42 -15.63
C THR A 50 -13.90 15.20 -16.40
N VAL A 51 -14.22 14.81 -17.64
CA VAL A 51 -15.25 15.46 -18.47
C VAL A 51 -16.19 14.39 -19.01
N ALA A 52 -17.46 14.40 -18.59
CA ALA A 52 -18.43 13.41 -19.07
C ALA A 52 -18.72 13.59 -20.57
N ALA A 53 -18.92 12.48 -21.28
CA ALA A 53 -19.30 12.51 -22.68
C ALA A 53 -20.70 13.13 -22.85
N SER A 54 -20.84 14.00 -23.86
CA SER A 54 -22.14 14.59 -24.20
C SER A 54 -23.02 13.58 -24.93
N GLY A 55 -24.34 13.82 -24.98
CA GLY A 55 -25.26 13.01 -25.80
C GLY A 55 -24.85 12.94 -27.27
N LEU A 56 -24.33 14.04 -27.84
CA LEU A 56 -23.81 14.06 -29.21
C LEU A 56 -22.59 13.14 -29.36
N THR A 57 -21.66 13.18 -28.39
CA THR A 57 -20.49 12.30 -28.37
C THR A 57 -20.89 10.82 -28.30
N ILE A 58 -21.87 10.48 -27.47
CA ILE A 58 -22.39 9.11 -27.35
C ILE A 58 -23.07 8.68 -28.66
N ALA A 59 -23.85 9.56 -29.30
CA ALA A 59 -24.46 9.29 -30.59
C ALA A 59 -23.43 9.09 -31.71
N ASP A 60 -22.33 9.85 -31.72
CA ASP A 60 -21.24 9.68 -32.67
C ASP A 60 -20.51 8.34 -32.47
N TRP A 61 -20.26 7.93 -31.22
CA TRP A 61 -19.74 6.59 -30.91
C TRP A 61 -20.65 5.48 -31.41
N HIS A 62 -21.97 5.65 -31.27
CA HIS A 62 -22.94 4.69 -31.80
C HIS A 62 -22.89 4.62 -33.32
N ARG A 63 -22.91 5.76 -34.01
CA ARG A 63 -22.84 5.85 -35.48
C ARG A 63 -21.55 5.22 -36.03
N ALA A 64 -20.45 5.35 -35.29
CA ALA A 64 -19.17 4.73 -35.61
C ALA A 64 -19.07 3.24 -35.23
N GLY A 65 -20.10 2.65 -34.63
CA GLY A 65 -20.12 1.23 -34.22
C GLY A 65 -19.24 0.89 -33.01
N LEU A 66 -18.87 1.89 -32.21
CA LEU A 66 -17.97 1.71 -31.06
C LEU A 66 -18.67 1.18 -29.81
N ILE A 67 -19.98 1.38 -29.67
CA ILE A 67 -20.77 0.89 -28.53
C ILE A 67 -21.09 -0.60 -28.73
N GLN A 68 -20.13 -1.48 -28.43
CA GLN A 68 -20.34 -2.93 -28.36
C GLN A 68 -20.63 -3.43 -26.95
N ASN A 69 -20.32 -2.61 -25.95
CA ASN A 69 -20.66 -2.73 -24.54
C ASN A 69 -20.62 -1.33 -23.91
N VAL A 70 -21.15 -1.20 -22.69
CA VAL A 70 -21.26 0.06 -21.95
C VAL A 70 -20.39 0.01 -20.70
N GLY A 71 -19.52 1.01 -20.54
CA GLY A 71 -18.70 1.21 -19.36
C GLY A 71 -19.15 2.43 -18.57
N LEU A 72 -19.08 2.36 -17.25
CA LEU A 72 -19.32 3.48 -16.34
C LEU A 72 -18.01 3.86 -15.67
N ILE A 73 -17.60 5.11 -15.82
CA ILE A 73 -16.42 5.64 -15.12
C ILE A 73 -16.82 5.90 -13.67
N CYS A 74 -16.06 5.34 -12.74
CA CYS A 74 -16.25 5.50 -11.31
C CYS A 74 -15.60 6.81 -10.81
N GLY A 75 -15.99 7.23 -9.62
CA GLY A 75 -15.43 8.38 -8.93
C GLY A 75 -16.26 9.65 -9.05
N ALA A 76 -15.59 10.79 -8.85
CA ALA A 76 -16.22 12.10 -8.72
C ALA A 76 -17.08 12.48 -9.95
N ILE A 77 -16.61 12.11 -11.15
CA ILE A 77 -17.32 12.38 -12.41
C ILE A 77 -18.70 11.73 -12.51
N SER A 78 -18.92 10.67 -11.72
CA SER A 78 -20.19 9.94 -11.61
C SER A 78 -20.78 10.10 -10.21
N ARG A 79 -20.72 11.31 -9.64
CA ARG A 79 -21.32 11.67 -8.33
C ARG A 79 -20.74 10.89 -7.15
N ASN A 80 -19.44 10.66 -7.17
CA ASN A 80 -18.71 9.79 -6.23
C ASN A 80 -19.17 8.33 -6.26
N LEU A 81 -19.42 7.80 -7.45
CA LEU A 81 -19.69 6.37 -7.62
C LEU A 81 -18.45 5.56 -7.22
N VAL A 82 -18.66 4.54 -6.39
CA VAL A 82 -17.67 3.50 -6.09
C VAL A 82 -18.30 2.16 -6.38
N VAL A 83 -17.55 1.26 -7.00
CA VAL A 83 -18.01 -0.10 -7.27
C VAL A 83 -17.03 -1.09 -6.67
N LEU A 84 -17.52 -1.98 -5.82
CA LEU A 84 -16.78 -3.14 -5.35
C LEU A 84 -16.96 -4.26 -6.38
N ASP A 85 -15.92 -4.55 -7.15
CA ASP A 85 -15.84 -5.65 -8.10
C ASP A 85 -15.25 -6.88 -7.40
N LEU A 86 -16.09 -7.92 -7.28
CA LEU A 86 -15.78 -9.18 -6.63
C LEU A 86 -15.79 -10.28 -7.68
N ASP A 87 -14.62 -10.86 -7.96
CA ASP A 87 -14.50 -12.04 -8.78
C ASP A 87 -14.55 -13.31 -7.93
N GLY A 88 -15.04 -14.41 -8.52
CA GLY A 88 -15.03 -15.72 -7.87
C GLY A 88 -16.21 -15.98 -6.93
N ALA A 89 -16.39 -17.25 -6.56
CA ALA A 89 -17.57 -17.70 -5.82
C ALA A 89 -17.59 -17.28 -4.34
N ALA A 90 -16.41 -17.00 -3.76
CA ALA A 90 -16.26 -16.70 -2.34
C ALA A 90 -16.26 -15.19 -2.02
N GLY A 91 -16.02 -14.32 -3.01
CA GLY A 91 -15.84 -12.89 -2.79
C GLY A 91 -17.08 -12.21 -2.20
N TYR A 92 -18.25 -12.39 -2.81
CA TYR A 92 -19.49 -11.80 -2.31
C TYR A 92 -19.97 -12.38 -0.98
N PRO A 93 -19.97 -13.72 -0.75
CA PRO A 93 -20.27 -14.27 0.57
C PRO A 93 -19.38 -13.71 1.69
N ALA A 94 -18.07 -13.58 1.45
CA ALA A 94 -17.14 -13.01 2.43
C ALA A 94 -17.42 -11.52 2.68
N PHE A 95 -17.68 -10.74 1.63
CA PHE A 95 -18.10 -9.34 1.74
C PHE A 95 -19.39 -9.20 2.55
N ALA A 96 -20.44 -9.95 2.21
CA ALA A 96 -21.74 -9.88 2.87
C ALA A 96 -21.67 -10.30 4.35
N ALA A 97 -20.86 -11.31 4.68
CA ALA A 97 -20.64 -11.73 6.06
C ALA A 97 -19.87 -10.67 6.88
N THR A 98 -18.93 -9.95 6.25
CA THR A 98 -18.11 -8.94 6.92
C THR A 98 -18.83 -7.59 7.05
N PHE A 99 -19.60 -7.22 6.02
CA PHE A 99 -20.27 -5.92 5.90
C PHE A 99 -21.76 -6.07 5.55
N PRO A 100 -22.58 -6.71 6.41
CA PRO A 100 -24.00 -6.93 6.11
C PRO A 100 -24.78 -5.62 5.91
N HIS A 101 -24.34 -4.52 6.54
CA HIS A 101 -24.95 -3.19 6.36
C HIS A 101 -24.67 -2.55 4.99
N LEU A 102 -23.79 -3.14 4.17
CA LEU A 102 -23.45 -2.66 2.82
C LEU A 102 -24.08 -3.52 1.72
N THR A 103 -24.88 -4.54 2.05
CA THR A 103 -25.43 -5.46 1.04
C THR A 103 -26.70 -4.94 0.38
N ASP A 104 -27.48 -4.09 1.04
CA ASP A 104 -28.76 -3.59 0.52
C ASP A 104 -28.53 -2.42 -0.44
N THR A 105 -27.95 -2.72 -1.60
CA THR A 105 -27.64 -1.76 -2.65
C THR A 105 -27.76 -2.38 -4.04
N PHE A 106 -27.81 -1.54 -5.08
CA PHE A 106 -27.77 -1.98 -6.46
C PHE A 106 -26.58 -2.92 -6.71
N THR A 107 -26.87 -4.17 -7.06
CA THR A 107 -25.87 -5.21 -7.30
C THR A 107 -26.08 -5.86 -8.66
N VAL A 108 -25.00 -6.00 -9.41
CA VAL A 108 -24.98 -6.60 -10.74
C VAL A 108 -24.20 -7.91 -10.68
N ALA A 109 -24.83 -9.00 -11.11
CA ALA A 109 -24.12 -10.25 -11.41
C ALA A 109 -23.29 -10.04 -12.68
N THR A 110 -22.00 -10.38 -12.61
CA THR A 110 -21.13 -10.28 -13.79
C THR A 110 -21.39 -11.43 -14.74
N GLY A 111 -21.19 -11.21 -16.03
CA GLY A 111 -21.29 -12.30 -17.01
C GLY A 111 -20.18 -13.37 -16.87
N GLY A 112 -19.24 -13.21 -15.93
CA GLY A 112 -18.21 -14.22 -15.63
C GLY A 112 -18.74 -15.44 -14.87
N GLY A 113 -19.98 -15.39 -14.38
CA GLY A 113 -20.70 -16.52 -13.77
C GLY A 113 -20.93 -16.37 -12.27
N VAL A 114 -19.88 -16.07 -11.50
CA VAL A 114 -19.96 -16.02 -10.03
C VAL A 114 -19.61 -14.66 -9.41
N GLY A 115 -19.08 -13.74 -10.21
CA GLY A 115 -18.66 -12.42 -9.74
C GLY A 115 -19.82 -11.43 -9.63
N ARG A 116 -19.62 -10.37 -8.85
CA ARG A 116 -20.60 -9.31 -8.61
C ARG A 116 -19.94 -7.94 -8.59
N HIS A 117 -20.63 -6.95 -9.15
CA HIS A 117 -20.35 -5.54 -8.95
C HIS A 117 -21.37 -5.00 -7.93
N VAL A 118 -20.89 -4.50 -6.80
CA VAL A 118 -21.72 -3.90 -5.73
C VAL A 118 -21.50 -2.39 -5.75
N TYR A 119 -22.56 -1.61 -5.99
CA TYR A 119 -22.47 -0.18 -6.26
C TYR A 119 -22.73 0.66 -5.01
N PHE A 120 -22.00 1.75 -4.85
CA PHE A 120 -22.17 2.71 -3.76
C PHE A 120 -22.00 4.14 -4.25
N TYR A 121 -22.69 5.08 -3.62
CA TYR A 121 -22.25 6.47 -3.56
C TYR A 121 -21.55 6.72 -2.24
N THR A 122 -20.52 7.57 -2.25
CA THR A 122 -19.82 7.95 -1.02
C THR A 122 -19.67 9.46 -0.89
N ASP A 123 -19.75 9.98 0.32
CA ASP A 123 -19.51 11.40 0.59
C ASP A 123 -18.00 11.71 0.56
N ARG A 124 -17.17 10.76 1.04
CA ARG A 124 -15.71 10.80 0.89
C ARG A 124 -15.23 9.68 -0.02
N LEU A 125 -14.63 10.07 -1.15
CA LEU A 125 -14.16 9.12 -2.14
C LEU A 125 -12.86 8.41 -1.68
N PRO A 126 -12.82 7.07 -1.65
CA PRO A 126 -11.59 6.33 -1.38
C PRO A 126 -10.67 6.32 -2.61
N LEU A 127 -9.41 5.89 -2.40
CA LEU A 127 -8.54 5.53 -3.51
C LEU A 127 -9.01 4.22 -4.15
N SER A 128 -8.80 4.10 -5.46
CA SER A 128 -8.98 2.84 -6.15
C SER A 128 -7.92 1.84 -5.68
N LEU A 129 -8.34 0.60 -5.39
CA LEU A 129 -7.48 -0.41 -4.76
C LEU A 129 -7.84 -1.81 -5.23
N LYS A 130 -6.83 -2.69 -5.28
CA LYS A 130 -6.97 -4.04 -5.82
C LYS A 130 -6.18 -5.04 -4.97
N ALA A 131 -6.76 -6.21 -4.74
CA ALA A 131 -6.11 -7.39 -4.21
C ALA A 131 -6.33 -8.55 -5.17
N MET A 132 -5.24 -9.15 -5.65
CA MET A 132 -5.24 -10.18 -6.69
C MET A 132 -4.82 -11.53 -6.13
N GLY A 133 -5.41 -12.61 -6.64
CA GLY A 133 -5.04 -13.97 -6.24
C GLY A 133 -5.31 -14.27 -4.76
N THR A 134 -6.33 -13.62 -4.17
CA THR A 134 -6.68 -13.83 -2.76
C THR A 134 -7.41 -15.18 -2.60
N PRO A 135 -7.46 -15.74 -1.38
CA PRO A 135 -8.22 -16.96 -1.10
C PRO A 135 -9.72 -16.88 -1.45
N ILE A 136 -10.26 -15.67 -1.57
CA ILE A 136 -11.69 -15.44 -1.87
C ILE A 136 -11.94 -14.91 -3.29
N GLY A 137 -10.92 -14.89 -4.14
CA GLY A 137 -10.99 -14.33 -5.50
C GLY A 137 -10.34 -12.95 -5.61
N ASN A 138 -10.42 -12.32 -6.78
CA ASN A 138 -9.90 -10.96 -6.94
C ASN A 138 -10.91 -9.95 -6.39
N LEU A 139 -10.39 -8.93 -5.72
CA LEU A 139 -11.19 -7.84 -5.14
C LEU A 139 -10.67 -6.52 -5.72
N GLU A 140 -11.53 -5.70 -6.30
CA GLU A 140 -11.20 -4.35 -6.74
C GLU A 140 -12.24 -3.35 -6.22
N LEU A 141 -11.79 -2.31 -5.53
CA LEU A 141 -12.62 -1.15 -5.22
C LEU A 141 -12.35 -0.09 -6.28
N CYS A 142 -13.30 0.08 -7.18
CA CYS A 142 -13.24 0.99 -8.32
C CYS A 142 -13.77 2.38 -7.92
N ALA A 143 -12.87 3.35 -7.76
CA ALA A 143 -13.20 4.76 -7.52
C ALA A 143 -12.66 5.63 -8.68
N ASN A 144 -12.06 6.80 -8.40
CA ASN A 144 -11.49 7.66 -9.44
C ASN A 144 -10.53 6.89 -10.37
N GLY A 145 -10.61 7.20 -11.66
CA GLY A 145 -9.74 6.65 -12.70
C GLY A 145 -10.01 5.18 -13.05
N ARG A 146 -11.13 4.61 -12.59
CA ARG A 146 -11.56 3.24 -12.91
C ARG A 146 -12.87 3.25 -13.69
N GLN A 147 -13.12 2.17 -14.42
CA GLN A 147 -14.38 1.96 -15.12
C GLN A 147 -14.87 0.53 -14.85
N VAL A 148 -16.18 0.35 -14.83
CA VAL A 148 -16.80 -0.98 -14.74
C VAL A 148 -17.74 -1.21 -15.92
N VAL A 149 -17.86 -2.47 -16.34
CA VAL A 149 -18.83 -2.86 -17.35
C VAL A 149 -20.24 -2.86 -16.74
N ALA A 150 -21.19 -2.19 -17.38
CA ALA A 150 -22.56 -2.10 -16.91
C ALA A 150 -23.53 -2.95 -17.76
N PRO A 151 -24.62 -3.48 -17.17
CA PRO A 151 -25.71 -4.10 -17.93
C PRO A 151 -26.28 -3.15 -18.99
N PRO A 152 -26.80 -3.66 -20.12
CA PRO A 152 -26.97 -5.05 -20.50
C PRO A 152 -25.77 -5.63 -21.27
N SER A 153 -24.56 -5.11 -21.06
CA SER A 153 -23.32 -5.56 -21.74
C SER A 153 -23.12 -7.07 -21.68
N ILE A 154 -22.38 -7.61 -22.66
CA ILE A 154 -22.06 -9.03 -22.81
C ILE A 154 -20.61 -9.31 -22.41
N HIS A 155 -20.40 -10.31 -21.57
CA HIS A 155 -19.08 -10.75 -21.17
C HIS A 155 -18.36 -11.46 -22.33
N PRO A 156 -17.15 -11.03 -22.71
CA PRO A 156 -16.54 -11.42 -24.00
C PRO A 156 -16.16 -12.90 -24.09
N VAL A 157 -15.89 -13.56 -22.96
CA VAL A 157 -15.45 -14.97 -22.94
C VAL A 157 -16.61 -15.94 -22.82
N THR A 158 -17.62 -15.59 -22.02
CA THR A 158 -18.71 -16.51 -21.65
C THR A 158 -19.97 -16.27 -22.49
N GLY A 159 -20.06 -15.13 -23.18
CA GLY A 159 -21.26 -14.71 -23.91
C GLY A 159 -22.45 -14.35 -22.99
N GLN A 160 -22.27 -14.38 -21.68
CA GLN A 160 -23.34 -14.07 -20.72
C GLN A 160 -23.45 -12.57 -20.46
N ALA A 161 -24.67 -12.07 -20.31
CA ALA A 161 -24.89 -10.67 -19.99
C ALA A 161 -24.52 -10.36 -18.53
N TYR A 162 -24.11 -9.12 -18.29
CA TYR A 162 -24.17 -8.50 -16.96
C TYR A 162 -25.65 -8.22 -16.65
N ARG A 163 -26.13 -8.64 -15.48
CA ARG A 163 -27.56 -8.60 -15.13
C ARG A 163 -27.74 -8.02 -13.74
N VAL A 164 -28.81 -7.24 -13.56
CA VAL A 164 -29.21 -6.77 -12.23
C VAL A 164 -29.58 -8.00 -11.38
N GLU A 165 -28.88 -8.20 -10.27
CA GLU A 165 -29.17 -9.24 -9.31
C GLU A 165 -30.00 -8.68 -8.14
N GLN A 166 -29.62 -7.48 -7.64
CA GLN A 166 -30.37 -6.77 -6.62
C GLN A 166 -30.93 -5.46 -7.18
N PRO A 167 -32.24 -5.40 -7.45
CA PRO A 167 -32.89 -4.25 -8.08
C PRO A 167 -33.21 -3.15 -7.06
N LEU A 168 -32.19 -2.66 -6.35
CA LEU A 168 -32.29 -1.58 -5.36
C LEU A 168 -31.73 -0.27 -5.90
N ASP A 169 -31.95 0.83 -5.20
CA ASP A 169 -31.19 2.05 -5.40
C ASP A 169 -29.72 1.86 -5.00
N ILE A 170 -28.83 2.71 -5.52
CA ILE A 170 -27.44 2.74 -5.06
C ILE A 170 -27.41 3.38 -3.67
N LEU A 171 -26.97 2.60 -2.68
CA LEU A 171 -26.77 3.04 -1.31
C LEU A 171 -25.74 4.18 -1.25
N ARG A 172 -26.07 5.26 -0.55
CA ARG A 172 -25.13 6.33 -0.20
C ARG A 172 -24.58 6.09 1.20
N VAL A 173 -23.26 6.12 1.34
CA VAL A 173 -22.54 5.96 2.60
C VAL A 173 -21.62 7.15 2.88
N PRO A 174 -21.27 7.45 4.14
CA PRO A 174 -20.33 8.54 4.43
C PRO A 174 -18.92 8.26 3.91
N HIS A 175 -18.44 7.02 4.03
CA HIS A 175 -17.13 6.57 3.59
C HIS A 175 -17.06 5.04 3.47
N LEU A 176 -15.99 4.51 2.88
CA LEU A 176 -15.73 3.08 2.68
C LEU A 176 -14.36 2.63 3.26
N ASP A 177 -13.84 3.34 4.26
CA ASP A 177 -12.51 3.10 4.85
C ASP A 177 -12.29 1.68 5.38
N ASP A 178 -13.29 1.10 6.06
CA ASP A 178 -13.20 -0.27 6.59
C ASP A 178 -13.20 -1.30 5.47
N LEU A 179 -13.99 -1.08 4.42
CA LEU A 179 -13.99 -1.91 3.21
C LEU A 179 -12.64 -1.84 2.49
N ALA A 180 -12.07 -0.64 2.36
CA ALA A 180 -10.74 -0.43 1.80
C ALA A 180 -9.68 -1.20 2.62
N THR A 181 -9.68 -1.03 3.94
CA THR A 181 -8.76 -1.73 4.86
C THR A 181 -8.89 -3.24 4.75
N TRP A 182 -10.13 -3.76 4.64
CA TRP A 182 -10.38 -5.18 4.45
C TRP A 182 -9.78 -5.70 3.14
N ILE A 183 -9.94 -5.00 2.01
CA ILE A 183 -9.31 -5.39 0.74
C ILE A 183 -7.78 -5.35 0.85
N GLU A 184 -7.22 -4.33 1.49
CA GLU A 184 -5.77 -4.23 1.67
C GLU A 184 -5.18 -5.34 2.52
N SER A 185 -5.96 -5.90 3.46
CA SER A 185 -5.52 -7.03 4.28
C SER A 185 -5.21 -8.30 3.48
N PHE A 186 -5.74 -8.42 2.26
CA PHE A 186 -5.45 -9.52 1.34
C PHE A 186 -4.24 -9.26 0.45
N LYS A 187 -3.72 -8.02 0.38
CA LYS A 187 -2.49 -7.77 -0.36
C LYS A 187 -1.35 -8.49 0.36
N PRO A 188 -0.49 -9.24 -0.36
CA PRO A 188 0.70 -9.78 0.25
C PRO A 188 1.48 -8.62 0.87
N ARG A 189 1.92 -8.79 2.13
CA ARG A 189 2.88 -7.86 2.71
C ARG A 189 4.08 -7.86 1.79
N GLU A 190 4.32 -6.75 1.10
CA GLU A 190 5.59 -6.57 0.40
C GLU A 190 6.69 -6.88 1.43
N PRO A 191 7.63 -7.79 1.12
CA PRO A 191 8.79 -7.91 1.97
C PRO A 191 9.39 -6.51 2.05
N ALA A 192 9.53 -6.00 3.27
CA ALA A 192 10.16 -4.70 3.46
C ALA A 192 11.47 -4.72 2.66
N PRO A 193 11.75 -3.68 1.85
CA PRO A 193 12.96 -3.65 1.04
C PRO A 193 14.13 -3.99 1.96
N GLU A 194 14.98 -4.91 1.49
CA GLU A 194 16.16 -5.37 2.23
C GLU A 194 16.91 -4.14 2.75
N TRP A 195 17.10 -4.06 4.06
CA TRP A 195 17.73 -2.91 4.68
C TRP A 195 19.14 -2.75 4.13
N LYS A 196 19.46 -1.59 3.55
CA LYS A 196 20.78 -1.27 3.02
C LYS A 196 21.50 -0.32 3.95
N PRO A 197 22.72 -0.66 4.41
CA PRO A 197 23.50 0.25 5.24
C PRO A 197 23.89 1.50 4.43
N PRO A 198 23.86 2.70 5.04
CA PRO A 198 24.42 3.89 4.43
C PRO A 198 25.95 3.79 4.33
N ARG A 199 26.57 4.61 3.47
CA ARG A 199 28.03 4.75 3.45
C ARG A 199 28.50 5.37 4.77
N VAL A 200 29.41 4.68 5.46
CA VAL A 200 30.05 5.20 6.67
C VAL A 200 31.22 6.11 6.25
N PRO A 201 31.40 7.29 6.87
CA PRO A 201 32.61 8.09 6.68
C PRO A 201 33.87 7.33 7.12
N THR A 202 34.99 7.50 6.41
CA THR A 202 36.27 6.91 6.80
C THR A 202 36.75 7.51 8.13
N ILE A 203 36.93 6.67 9.16
CA ILE A 203 37.44 7.10 10.46
C ILE A 203 38.95 7.35 10.37
N SER A 204 39.41 8.52 10.82
CA SER A 204 40.83 8.83 10.99
C SER A 204 41.34 8.28 12.33
N GLY A 205 42.63 7.90 12.41
CA GLY A 205 43.17 7.11 13.53
C GLY A 205 42.99 7.69 14.95
N ASN A 206 42.70 8.98 15.11
CA ASN A 206 42.44 9.61 16.42
C ASN A 206 40.97 9.53 16.87
N ASP A 207 40.04 9.10 16.02
CA ASP A 207 38.60 9.07 16.28
C ASP A 207 38.04 7.65 16.49
N ARG A 208 38.92 6.68 16.77
CA ARG A 208 38.50 5.29 16.96
C ARG A 208 37.68 5.15 18.24
N ILE A 209 36.47 4.62 18.11
CA ILE A 209 35.58 4.38 19.25
C ILE A 209 36.18 3.29 20.14
N ASN A 210 36.07 3.49 21.45
CA ASN A 210 36.51 2.52 22.46
C ASN A 210 35.85 1.16 22.22
N GLN A 211 36.67 0.13 22.05
CA GLN A 211 36.21 -1.24 21.78
C GLN A 211 35.26 -1.78 22.87
N ARG A 212 35.51 -1.49 24.15
CA ARG A 212 34.63 -1.94 25.26
C ARG A 212 33.24 -1.30 25.18
N LEU A 213 33.17 -0.06 24.69
CA LEU A 213 31.90 0.63 24.48
C LEU A 213 31.14 -0.01 23.30
N LEU A 214 31.82 -0.28 22.18
CA LEU A 214 31.21 -0.95 21.02
C LEU A 214 30.67 -2.33 21.39
N GLU A 215 31.47 -3.16 22.04
CA GLU A 215 31.07 -4.51 22.50
C GLU A 215 29.85 -4.45 23.43
N THR A 216 29.80 -3.46 24.33
CA THR A 216 28.67 -3.28 25.25
C THR A 216 27.40 -2.83 24.52
N ILE A 217 27.51 -1.91 23.55
CA ILE A 217 26.38 -1.50 22.70
C ILE A 217 25.87 -2.69 21.89
N CYS A 218 26.76 -3.43 21.20
CA CYS A 218 26.40 -4.58 20.38
C CYS A 218 25.59 -5.60 21.19
N ARG A 219 26.12 -6.03 22.34
CA ARG A 219 25.46 -6.99 23.22
C ARG A 219 24.07 -6.54 23.67
N GLN A 220 23.88 -5.25 23.98
CA GLN A 220 22.57 -4.73 24.34
C GLN A 220 21.60 -4.70 23.15
N LEU A 221 22.07 -4.32 21.96
CA LEU A 221 21.23 -4.30 20.76
C LEU A 221 20.81 -5.72 20.36
N GLU A 222 21.72 -6.68 20.39
CA GLU A 222 21.41 -8.10 20.15
C GLU A 222 20.38 -8.63 21.16
N GLY A 223 20.53 -8.29 22.45
CA GLY A 223 19.55 -8.62 23.49
C GLY A 223 18.15 -8.02 23.26
N ARG A 224 18.05 -6.96 22.45
CA ARG A 224 16.78 -6.36 22.01
C ARG A 224 16.27 -6.94 20.68
N GLY A 225 16.88 -8.02 20.18
CA GLY A 225 16.47 -8.73 18.98
C GLY A 225 17.04 -8.18 17.67
N PHE A 226 18.10 -7.37 17.74
CA PHE A 226 18.85 -6.98 16.54
C PHE A 226 19.55 -8.19 15.92
N LYS A 227 19.64 -8.20 14.59
CA LYS A 227 20.25 -9.28 13.84
C LYS A 227 21.54 -8.82 13.14
N PRO A 228 22.57 -9.67 13.07
CA PRO A 228 23.80 -9.35 12.36
C PRO A 228 23.59 -9.33 10.84
N HIS A 229 24.26 -8.40 10.18
CA HIS A 229 24.26 -8.17 8.74
C HIS A 229 25.63 -7.62 8.30
N GLY A 230 26.65 -8.50 8.25
CA GLY A 230 28.04 -8.09 8.06
C GLY A 230 28.54 -7.26 9.25
N ASP A 231 29.16 -6.12 8.99
CA ASP A 231 29.62 -5.18 10.03
C ASP A 231 28.48 -4.36 10.67
N TRP A 232 27.23 -4.77 10.51
CA TRP A 232 26.05 -4.05 11.01
C TRP A 232 25.15 -4.94 11.86
N LEU A 233 24.55 -4.35 12.89
CA LEU A 233 23.40 -4.89 13.59
C LEU A 233 22.15 -4.14 13.11
N HIS A 234 21.12 -4.85 12.65
CA HIS A 234 19.87 -4.28 12.14
C HIS A 234 18.69 -4.64 13.04
N GLY A 235 17.84 -3.68 13.35
CA GLY A 235 16.73 -3.86 14.28
C GLY A 235 15.81 -2.65 14.41
N ARG A 236 14.90 -2.72 15.39
CA ARG A 236 13.97 -1.63 15.69
C ARG A 236 14.72 -0.38 16.13
N CYS A 237 14.26 0.77 15.69
CA CYS A 237 14.79 2.06 16.07
C CYS A 237 14.75 2.27 17.59
N LEU A 238 15.76 2.98 18.11
CA LEU A 238 15.84 3.35 19.53
C LEU A 238 14.84 4.44 19.93
N HIS A 239 14.19 5.06 18.93
CA HIS A 239 13.16 6.10 19.09
C HIS A 239 11.88 5.73 18.33
N PRO A 240 11.23 4.59 18.63
CA PRO A 240 10.07 4.11 17.87
C PRO A 240 8.89 5.09 17.89
N GLU A 241 8.78 5.95 18.89
CA GLU A 241 7.78 7.02 19.00
C GLU A 241 7.83 8.05 17.87
N ARG A 242 8.98 8.17 17.19
CA ARG A 242 9.15 9.08 16.03
C ARG A 242 8.64 8.46 14.72
N HIS A 243 8.17 7.22 14.75
CA HIS A 243 7.75 6.47 13.57
C HIS A 243 6.23 6.36 13.50
N ARG A 244 5.63 6.66 12.34
CA ARG A 244 4.17 6.58 12.11
C ARG A 244 3.57 5.21 12.51
N ASN A 245 4.35 4.13 12.39
CA ASN A 245 3.95 2.77 12.73
C ASN A 245 4.68 2.20 13.96
N GLY A 246 5.26 3.04 14.83
CA GLY A 246 6.01 2.59 16.02
C GLY A 246 7.22 1.71 15.69
N ASP A 247 7.82 1.91 14.52
CA ASP A 247 8.89 1.10 13.94
C ASP A 247 8.60 -0.42 13.93
N ARG A 248 7.35 -0.80 13.64
CA ARG A 248 6.98 -2.22 13.45
C ARG A 248 7.81 -2.91 12.36
N ASN A 249 8.30 -2.14 11.39
CA ASN A 249 9.28 -2.57 10.39
C ASN A 249 10.65 -1.99 10.77
N PRO A 250 11.61 -2.81 11.21
CA PRO A 250 12.96 -2.38 11.63
C PRO A 250 13.65 -1.44 10.63
N SER A 251 14.00 -0.24 11.08
CA SER A 251 14.59 0.79 10.21
C SER A 251 15.99 1.25 10.62
N PHE A 252 16.50 0.79 11.76
CA PHE A 252 17.77 1.25 12.33
C PHE A 252 18.86 0.19 12.18
N GLY A 253 20.06 0.65 11.86
CA GLY A 253 21.26 -0.18 11.94
C GLY A 253 22.41 0.51 12.64
N PHE A 254 23.24 -0.30 13.30
CA PHE A 254 24.44 0.12 14.02
C PHE A 254 25.65 -0.62 13.47
N ASN A 255 26.68 0.12 13.04
CA ASN A 255 27.90 -0.45 12.52
C ASN A 255 28.84 -0.83 13.68
N THR A 256 29.18 -2.12 13.77
CA THR A 256 29.92 -2.71 14.89
C THR A 256 31.39 -2.35 14.92
N VAL A 257 31.93 -1.82 13.81
CA VAL A 257 33.34 -1.43 13.65
C VAL A 257 33.54 0.06 13.90
N SER A 258 32.68 0.90 13.32
CA SER A 258 32.79 2.36 13.36
C SER A 258 32.01 3.01 14.51
N GLY A 259 31.03 2.30 15.10
CA GLY A 259 30.11 2.88 16.07
C GLY A 259 29.06 3.82 15.45
N TYR A 260 28.91 3.81 14.12
CA TYR A 260 27.98 4.66 13.40
C TYR A 260 26.58 4.04 13.36
N GLY A 261 25.57 4.77 13.85
CA GLY A 261 24.16 4.38 13.77
C GLY A 261 23.40 5.18 12.72
N HIS A 262 22.45 4.53 12.05
CA HIS A 262 21.56 5.19 11.10
C HIS A 262 20.16 4.59 11.08
N CYS A 263 19.16 5.47 11.12
CA CYS A 263 17.74 5.16 10.94
C CYS A 263 17.20 5.97 9.76
N TYR A 264 16.39 5.35 8.90
CA TYR A 264 15.79 6.05 7.75
C TYR A 264 14.83 7.19 8.11
N VAL A 265 14.31 7.22 9.35
CA VAL A 265 13.42 8.28 9.84
C VAL A 265 14.16 9.23 10.77
N CYS A 266 14.90 8.69 11.74
CA CYS A 266 15.58 9.50 12.76
C CYS A 266 16.92 10.08 12.31
N GLY A 267 17.47 9.62 11.17
CA GLY A 267 18.76 10.03 10.68
C GLY A 267 19.93 9.34 11.38
N THR A 268 21.05 10.04 11.48
CA THR A 268 22.30 9.52 12.06
C THR A 268 22.29 9.59 13.59
N LEU A 269 22.79 8.53 14.23
CA LEU A 269 23.03 8.47 15.68
C LEU A 269 24.50 8.10 15.93
N LEU A 270 25.19 8.87 16.78
CA LEU A 270 26.57 8.58 17.16
C LEU A 270 26.62 7.58 18.32
N ALA A 271 27.74 6.86 18.46
CA ALA A 271 27.93 5.88 19.54
C ALA A 271 27.64 6.44 20.94
N LYS A 272 27.98 7.71 21.20
CA LYS A 272 27.68 8.39 22.48
C LYS A 272 26.18 8.54 22.74
N ASP A 273 25.39 8.84 21.70
CA ASP A 273 23.95 9.09 21.81
C ASP A 273 23.20 7.76 21.95
N ILE A 274 23.71 6.73 21.24
CA ILE A 274 23.25 5.35 21.37
C ILE A 274 23.54 4.84 22.78
N ALA A 275 24.75 5.02 23.29
CA ALA A 275 25.13 4.63 24.66
C ALA A 275 24.21 5.28 25.70
N ALA A 276 23.98 6.60 25.59
CA ALA A 276 23.07 7.31 26.47
C ALA A 276 21.63 6.74 26.41
N THR A 277 21.12 6.47 25.21
CA THR A 277 19.78 5.89 25.01
C THR A 277 19.66 4.46 25.56
N LEU A 278 20.76 3.72 25.57
CA LEU A 278 20.86 2.37 26.14
C LEU A 278 21.17 2.36 27.64
N GLY A 279 21.35 3.53 28.27
CA GLY A 279 21.73 3.64 29.69
C GLY A 279 23.15 3.15 29.99
N ILE A 280 24.04 3.18 28.99
CA ILE A 280 25.45 2.78 29.13
C ILE A 280 26.26 4.03 29.48
N ASP A 281 26.99 4.00 30.60
CA ASP A 281 27.94 5.05 30.96
C ASP A 281 29.32 4.79 30.31
N PRO A 282 29.75 5.60 29.33
CA PRO A 282 31.04 5.43 28.68
C PRO A 282 32.22 5.68 29.61
N ALA A 283 32.07 6.50 30.67
CA ALA A 283 33.18 6.84 31.58
C ALA A 283 33.66 5.59 32.34
N GLY A 284 32.73 4.76 32.82
CA GLY A 284 33.02 3.46 33.44
C GLY A 284 33.68 2.45 32.49
N LEU A 285 33.66 2.68 31.18
CA LEU A 285 34.26 1.81 30.16
C LEU A 285 35.58 2.36 29.60
N GLY A 286 36.08 3.48 30.12
CA GLY A 286 37.33 4.12 29.67
C GLY A 286 37.14 5.33 28.74
N GLY A 287 35.90 5.75 28.50
CA GLY A 287 35.54 6.88 27.63
C GLY A 287 34.99 6.43 26.28
N VAL A 288 34.53 7.39 25.47
CA VAL A 288 33.92 7.14 24.15
C VAL A 288 34.96 6.74 23.09
N PHE A 289 36.14 7.34 23.16
CA PHE A 289 37.23 7.11 22.20
C PHE A 289 38.35 6.28 22.84
N GLU A 290 39.11 5.56 22.01
CA GLU A 290 40.35 4.91 22.43
C GLU A 290 41.33 5.97 22.96
N LYS A 291 41.93 5.71 24.12
CA LYS A 291 43.04 6.52 24.64
C LYS A 291 44.35 5.97 24.10
N PRO A 292 45.29 6.82 23.64
CA PRO A 292 46.63 6.35 23.28
C PRO A 292 47.26 5.62 24.47
N SER A 293 47.75 4.41 24.27
CA SER A 293 48.55 3.74 25.28
C SER A 293 49.85 4.53 25.47
N LEU A 294 50.14 4.96 26.70
CA LEU A 294 51.47 5.46 27.03
C LEU A 294 52.48 4.30 26.83
N PRO A 295 53.65 4.56 26.24
CA PRO A 295 54.64 3.52 26.03
C PRO A 295 55.06 2.92 27.38
N VAL A 296 55.02 1.59 27.47
CA VAL A 296 55.51 0.85 28.63
C VAL A 296 57.01 1.07 28.70
N ILE A 297 57.47 1.89 29.65
CA ILE A 297 58.90 1.98 29.98
C ILE A 297 59.26 0.69 30.72
N THR A 298 59.86 -0.26 30.01
CA THR A 298 60.52 -1.41 30.65
C THR A 298 61.73 -0.90 31.42
N ALA A 299 61.72 -1.09 32.75
CA ALA A 299 62.87 -0.78 33.60
C ALA A 299 64.07 -1.64 33.16
N SER A 300 65.10 -0.99 32.61
CA SER A 300 66.35 -1.64 32.24
C SER A 300 67.06 -2.15 33.49
N THR A 301 67.29 -3.46 33.55
CA THR A 301 68.01 -4.14 34.63
C THR A 301 69.43 -3.57 34.71
N ARG A 302 69.76 -2.98 35.88
CA ARG A 302 71.06 -2.37 36.17
C ARG A 302 72.17 -3.42 36.09
N ALA A 303 73.09 -3.28 35.15
CA ALA A 303 74.30 -4.09 35.07
C ALA A 303 75.22 -3.77 36.27
N THR A 304 75.58 -4.79 37.04
CA THR A 304 76.59 -4.72 38.10
C THR A 304 77.98 -4.67 37.48
N LEU A 305 78.72 -3.58 37.72
CA LEU A 305 80.13 -3.42 37.35
C LEU A 305 81.02 -4.31 38.24
N PRO A 306 82.01 -5.04 37.69
CA PRO A 306 83.07 -5.65 38.49
C PRO A 306 84.08 -4.58 38.99
N PRO A 307 84.70 -4.78 40.16
CA PRO A 307 85.67 -3.85 40.74
C PRO A 307 87.05 -3.97 40.07
N ALA A 308 87.78 -2.86 40.04
CA ALA A 308 89.16 -2.76 39.55
C ALA A 308 90.12 -2.41 40.73
N PRO A 309 91.45 -2.43 40.52
CA PRO A 309 92.39 -3.52 40.76
C PRO A 309 93.34 -3.19 41.95
N PRO A 310 94.45 -3.92 42.10
CA PRO A 310 95.75 -3.24 42.09
C PRO A 310 96.60 -3.56 40.86
#